data_AF-A0AAV8ZDL8-F1
#
_entry.id   AF-A0AAV8ZDL8-F1
#
_cell.length_a   1.000
_cell.length_b   1.000
_cell.length_c   1.000
_cell.angle_alpha   90.00
_cell.angle_beta   90.00
_cell.angle_gamma   90.00
#
_symmetry.space_group_name_H-M   'P 1'
#
loop_
_entity.id
_entity.type
_entity.pdbx_description
1 polymer ?
#
loop_
_entity_poly.entity_id
_entity_poly.type
_entity_poly.pdbx_seq_one_letter_code
_entity_poly.pdbx_strand_id
1 'polypeptide(L)'
;MSYLTESLKIEILTMIGYGDRARTQCEVVRLFRETHPDLPPLNQGTISKIEAQYREMGHVRKVPSKRQVVVDDDTKLNLLLALEENPITPARQLARDIQSILKTNNKPLAFFDFTVSKTKHFKAYFFAVGS
;
A
#
# COMPACT_ATOMS: atom_id res chain seq x y z
N MET A 1 -11.29 3.66 3.80
CA MET A 1 -12.36 2.65 3.64
C MET A 1 -11.98 1.39 4.40
N SER A 2 -12.14 1.39 5.73
CA SER A 2 -11.60 0.33 6.61
C SER A 2 -12.60 -0.80 6.90
N TYR A 3 -13.90 -0.50 6.91
CA TYR A 3 -14.94 -1.48 7.23
C TYR A 3 -15.48 -2.24 6.02
N LEU A 4 -15.27 -1.72 4.80
CA LEU A 4 -15.82 -2.31 3.60
C LEU A 4 -14.89 -3.42 3.08
N THR A 5 -15.26 -4.66 3.36
CA THR A 5 -14.56 -5.86 2.89
C THR A 5 -14.65 -6.00 1.37
N GLU A 6 -13.77 -6.81 0.78
CA GLU A 6 -13.79 -7.05 -0.67
C GLU A 6 -15.12 -7.69 -1.10
N SER A 7 -15.68 -8.59 -0.30
CA SER A 7 -16.98 -9.21 -0.56
C SER A 7 -18.11 -8.18 -0.67
N LEU A 8 -18.18 -7.21 0.26
CA LEU A 8 -19.19 -6.15 0.21
C LEU A 8 -19.01 -5.24 -1.00
N LYS A 9 -17.77 -4.99 -1.43
CA LYS A 9 -17.51 -4.21 -2.65
C LYS A 9 -17.96 -4.96 -3.90
N ILE A 10 -17.74 -6.27 -3.96
CA ILE A 10 -18.23 -7.11 -5.05
C ILE A 10 -19.75 -7.06 -5.07
N GLU A 11 -20.40 -7.21 -3.92
CA GLU A 11 -21.86 -7.14 -3.80
C GLU A 11 -22.42 -5.79 -4.30
N ILE A 12 -21.78 -4.67 -3.94
CA ILE A 12 -22.13 -3.34 -4.45
C ILE A 12 -22.03 -3.29 -5.99
N LEU A 13 -20.97 -3.87 -6.58
CA LEU A 13 -20.85 -3.96 -8.04
C LEU A 13 -21.95 -4.82 -8.67
N THR A 14 -22.33 -5.92 -8.03
CA THR A 14 -23.45 -6.76 -8.48
C THR A 14 -24.78 -6.00 -8.39
N MET A 15 -24.97 -5.16 -7.36
CA MET A 15 -26.17 -4.34 -7.19
C MET A 15 -26.28 -3.21 -8.21
N ILE A 16 -25.15 -2.60 -8.61
CA ILE A 16 -25.10 -1.65 -9.74
C ILE A 16 -25.54 -2.36 -11.03
N GLY A 17 -25.08 -3.60 -11.21
CA GLY A 17 -25.38 -4.45 -12.35
C GLY A 17 -24.60 -4.04 -13.60
N TYR A 18 -24.35 -5.02 -14.48
CA TYR A 18 -23.87 -4.79 -15.84
C TYR A 18 -24.93 -5.38 -16.80
N GLY A 19 -25.57 -4.52 -17.61
CA GLY A 19 -26.65 -4.90 -18.53
C GLY A 19 -27.62 -3.75 -18.82
N ASP A 20 -28.79 -4.05 -19.37
CA ASP A 20 -29.79 -3.05 -19.84
C ASP A 20 -30.40 -2.17 -18.73
N ARG A 21 -30.19 -2.51 -17.46
CA ARG A 21 -30.68 -1.73 -16.31
C ARG A 21 -29.56 -1.52 -15.29
N ALA A 22 -28.63 -0.63 -15.63
CA ALA A 22 -27.68 -0.11 -14.66
C ALA A 22 -28.46 0.71 -13.62
N ARG A 23 -28.37 0.32 -12.33
CA ARG A 23 -28.98 1.09 -11.24
C ARG A 23 -28.16 2.34 -10.97
N THR A 24 -28.83 3.41 -10.60
CA THR A 24 -28.14 4.64 -10.19
C THR A 24 -27.45 4.43 -8.84
N GLN A 25 -26.36 5.15 -8.59
CA GLN A 25 -25.62 5.04 -7.34
C GLN A 25 -26.49 5.34 -6.11
N CYS A 26 -27.47 6.26 -6.22
CA CYS A 26 -28.43 6.56 -5.15
C CYS A 26 -29.34 5.37 -4.81
N GLU A 27 -29.83 4.65 -5.82
CA GLU A 27 -30.64 3.45 -5.61
C GLU A 27 -29.83 2.35 -4.97
N VAL A 28 -28.57 2.19 -5.37
CA VAL A 28 -27.67 1.20 -4.76
C VAL A 28 -27.38 1.53 -3.30
N VAL A 29 -27.20 2.81 -2.93
CA VAL A 29 -27.09 3.19 -1.50
C VAL A 29 -28.32 2.75 -0.72
N ARG A 30 -29.52 3.00 -1.27
CA ARG A 30 -30.77 2.64 -0.60
C ARG A 30 -30.91 1.13 -0.44
N LEU A 31 -30.67 0.40 -1.52
CA LEU A 31 -30.72 -1.07 -1.54
C LEU A 31 -29.70 -1.69 -0.58
N PHE A 32 -28.45 -1.19 -0.59
CA PHE A 32 -27.40 -1.68 0.29
C PHE A 32 -27.73 -1.45 1.77
N ARG A 33 -28.40 -0.34 2.09
CA ARG A 33 -28.87 -0.06 3.45
C ARG A 33 -30.03 -0.97 3.87
N GLU A 34 -30.90 -1.33 2.94
CA GLU A 34 -32.00 -2.27 3.18
C GLU A 34 -31.48 -3.70 3.41
N THR A 35 -30.44 -4.12 2.69
CA THR A 35 -29.86 -5.47 2.84
C THR A 35 -28.90 -5.58 4.02
N HIS A 36 -28.23 -4.49 4.41
CA HIS A 36 -27.25 -4.47 5.50
C HIS A 36 -27.58 -3.36 6.52
N PRO A 37 -28.64 -3.53 7.32
CA PRO A 37 -29.06 -2.51 8.29
C PRO A 37 -28.06 -2.32 9.44
N ASP A 38 -27.26 -3.35 9.74
CA ASP A 38 -26.28 -3.34 10.83
C ASP A 38 -24.96 -2.63 10.46
N LEU A 39 -24.76 -2.33 9.16
CA LEU A 39 -23.54 -1.68 8.69
C LEU A 39 -23.64 -0.15 8.72
N PRO A 40 -22.51 0.56 8.86
CA PRO A 40 -22.48 2.00 8.71
C PRO A 40 -23.06 2.45 7.36
N PRO A 41 -23.81 3.57 7.32
CA PRO A 41 -24.38 4.06 6.09
C PRO A 41 -23.28 4.38 5.06
N LEU A 42 -23.52 3.91 3.84
CA LEU A 42 -22.61 4.09 2.73
C LEU A 42 -22.99 5.36 1.96
N ASN A 43 -22.02 6.21 1.64
CA ASN A 43 -22.28 7.41 0.84
C ASN A 43 -22.19 7.10 -0.66
N GLN A 44 -22.96 7.83 -1.48
CA GLN A 44 -22.91 7.72 -2.95
C GLN A 44 -21.47 7.84 -3.49
N GLY A 45 -20.68 8.78 -2.97
CA GLY A 45 -19.28 8.95 -3.37
C GLY A 45 -18.39 7.74 -3.07
N THR A 46 -18.77 6.89 -2.11
CA THR A 46 -18.07 5.62 -1.85
C THR A 46 -18.37 4.61 -2.96
N ILE A 47 -19.63 4.51 -3.38
CA ILE A 47 -20.03 3.65 -4.52
C ILE A 47 -19.35 4.10 -5.79
N SER A 48 -19.37 5.41 -6.08
CA SER A 48 -18.71 5.99 -7.26
C SER A 48 -17.20 5.65 -7.29
N LYS A 49 -16.51 5.74 -6.15
CA LYS A 49 -15.10 5.35 -6.04
C LYS A 49 -14.88 3.86 -6.29
N ILE A 50 -15.75 2.98 -5.79
CA ILE A 50 -15.63 1.54 -6.01
C ILE A 50 -15.88 1.20 -7.48
N GLU A 51 -16.87 1.82 -8.10
CA GLU A 51 -17.18 1.68 -9.52
C GLU A 51 -16.01 2.15 -10.39
N ALA A 52 -15.50 3.36 -10.14
CA ALA A 52 -14.33 3.90 -10.86
C ALA A 52 -13.11 3.00 -10.67
N GLN A 53 -12.84 2.57 -9.43
CA GLN A 53 -11.75 1.65 -9.13
C GLN A 53 -11.85 0.35 -9.95
N TYR A 54 -13.04 -0.22 -10.07
CA TYR A 54 -13.27 -1.43 -10.83
C TYR A 54 -13.16 -1.21 -12.35
N ARG A 55 -13.69 -0.09 -12.87
CA ARG A 55 -13.57 0.25 -14.29
C ARG A 55 -12.12 0.49 -14.72
N GLU A 56 -11.30 1.09 -13.85
CA GLU A 56 -9.90 1.40 -14.14
C GLU A 56 -8.97 0.19 -13.96
N MET A 57 -9.10 -0.56 -12.87
CA MET A 57 -8.17 -1.65 -12.53
C MET A 57 -8.71 -3.06 -12.79
N GLY A 58 -10.01 -3.21 -13.07
CA GLY A 58 -10.67 -4.52 -13.20
C GLY A 58 -10.85 -5.27 -11.87
N HIS A 59 -10.50 -4.68 -10.73
CA HIS A 59 -10.61 -5.31 -9.42
C HIS A 59 -10.87 -4.32 -8.28
N VAL A 60 -11.53 -4.79 -7.22
CA VAL A 60 -11.84 -3.99 -6.00
C VAL A 60 -10.82 -4.14 -4.87
N ARG A 61 -9.75 -4.91 -5.12
CA ARG A 61 -8.69 -5.16 -4.15
C ARG A 61 -8.06 -3.86 -3.67
N LYS A 62 -7.77 -3.79 -2.38
CA LYS A 62 -7.09 -2.62 -1.81
C LYS A 62 -5.66 -2.61 -2.34
N VAL A 63 -5.32 -1.61 -3.14
CA VAL A 63 -3.93 -1.40 -3.57
C VAL A 63 -3.13 -1.04 -2.31
N PRO A 64 -2.10 -1.82 -1.95
CA PRO A 64 -1.22 -1.43 -0.86
C PRO A 64 -0.56 -0.12 -1.27
N SER A 65 -0.76 0.94 -0.47
CA SER A 65 -0.02 2.18 -0.63
C SER A 65 1.44 1.86 -0.37
N LYS A 66 2.18 1.53 -1.44
CA LYS A 66 3.63 1.47 -1.37
C LYS A 66 4.07 2.92 -1.23
N ARG A 67 4.52 3.31 -0.04
CA ARG A 67 5.34 4.52 0.08
C ARG A 67 6.52 4.33 -0.87
N GLN A 68 6.52 5.07 -1.97
CA GLN A 68 7.71 5.18 -2.79
C GLN A 68 8.73 5.95 -1.94
N VAL A 69 9.74 5.24 -1.46
CA VAL A 69 10.89 5.88 -0.84
C VAL A 69 11.69 6.48 -1.98
N VAL A 70 11.61 7.80 -2.13
CA VAL A 70 12.43 8.53 -3.09
C VAL A 70 13.83 8.61 -2.49
N VAL A 71 14.75 7.82 -3.06
CA VAL A 71 16.18 7.90 -2.71
C VAL A 71 16.80 8.94 -3.63
N ASP A 72 17.53 9.87 -3.02
CA ASP A 72 18.30 10.88 -3.72
C ASP A 72 19.41 10.27 -4.58
N ASP A 73 19.70 10.86 -5.73
CA ASP A 73 20.61 10.27 -6.71
C ASP A 73 22.06 10.18 -6.19
N ASP A 74 22.49 11.12 -5.35
CA ASP A 74 23.80 11.07 -4.70
C ASP A 74 23.91 9.87 -3.75
N THR A 75 22.82 9.54 -3.06
CA THR A 75 22.77 8.38 -2.16
C THR A 75 22.81 7.07 -2.93
N LYS A 76 22.18 7.02 -4.12
CA LYS A 76 22.28 5.85 -5.01
C LYS A 76 23.70 5.67 -5.52
N LEU A 77 24.33 6.75 -5.96
CA LEU A 77 25.69 6.73 -6.49
C LEU A 77 26.70 6.24 -5.44
N ASN A 78 26.63 6.77 -4.22
CA ASN A 78 27.50 6.34 -3.12
C ASN A 78 27.32 4.85 -2.77
N LEU A 79 26.09 4.33 -2.86
CA LEU A 79 25.83 2.91 -2.60
C LEU A 79 26.38 2.01 -3.71
N LEU A 80 26.34 2.46 -4.96
CA LEU A 80 26.91 1.73 -6.10
C LEU A 80 28.44 1.71 -6.03
N LEU A 81 29.09 2.84 -5.72
CA LEU A 81 30.54 2.92 -5.54
C LEU A 81 31.01 2.01 -4.40
N ALA A 82 30.30 2.02 -3.27
CA ALA A 82 30.65 1.16 -2.13
C ALA A 82 30.48 -0.34 -2.41
N LEU A 83 29.54 -0.71 -3.30
CA LEU A 83 29.38 -2.09 -3.77
C LEU A 83 30.50 -2.51 -4.73
N GLU A 84 30.98 -1.59 -5.57
CA GLU A 84 32.10 -1.84 -6.48
C GLU A 84 33.43 -2.00 -5.72
N GLU A 85 33.67 -1.14 -4.73
CA GLU A 85 34.86 -1.19 -3.89
C GLU A 85 34.91 -2.43 -3.00
N ASN A 86 33.75 -2.91 -2.52
CA ASN A 86 33.67 -4.05 -1.60
C ASN A 86 32.52 -5.01 -1.95
N PRO A 87 32.68 -5.86 -2.98
CA PRO A 87 31.62 -6.71 -3.49
C PRO A 87 31.20 -7.85 -2.55
N ILE A 88 32.02 -8.14 -1.53
CA ILE A 88 31.77 -9.19 -0.52
C ILE A 88 30.82 -8.67 0.57
N THR A 89 30.77 -7.36 0.76
CA THR A 89 29.95 -6.76 1.81
C THR A 89 28.49 -6.82 1.39
N PRO A 90 27.61 -7.41 2.23
CA PRO A 90 26.20 -7.50 1.88
C PRO A 90 25.61 -6.09 1.75
N ALA A 91 24.87 -5.83 0.68
CA ALA A 91 24.25 -4.53 0.40
C ALA A 91 23.43 -3.96 1.58
N ARG A 92 22.88 -4.83 2.45
CA ARG A 92 22.20 -4.42 3.70
C ARG A 92 23.13 -3.72 4.69
N GLN A 93 24.37 -4.18 4.79
CA GLN A 93 25.34 -3.61 5.71
C GLN A 93 25.84 -2.27 5.16
N LEU A 94 26.17 -2.20 3.87
CA LEU A 94 26.53 -0.95 3.20
C LEU A 94 25.44 0.11 3.30
N ALA A 95 24.17 -0.26 3.11
CA ALA A 95 23.05 0.66 3.26
C ALA A 95 22.92 1.21 4.70
N ARG A 96 23.26 0.41 5.73
CA ARG A 96 23.27 0.87 7.13
C ARG A 96 24.42 1.80 7.43
N ASP A 97 25.59 1.52 6.87
CA ASP A 97 26.79 2.32 7.08
C ASP A 97 26.64 3.68 6.39
N ILE A 98 26.06 3.73 5.19
CA ILE A 98 25.70 4.99 4.51
C ILE A 98 24.61 5.73 5.30
N GLN A 99 23.61 5.03 5.84
CA GLN A 99 22.58 5.65 6.69
C GLN A 99 23.15 6.24 7.98
N SER A 100 24.13 5.61 8.63
CA SER A 100 24.73 6.14 9.86
C SER A 100 25.53 7.42 9.59
N ILE A 101 26.21 7.50 8.43
CA ILE A 101 26.90 8.69 7.93
C ILE A 101 25.92 9.82 7.56
N LEU A 102 24.73 9.49 7.07
CA LEU A 102 23.70 10.50 6.76
C LEU A 102 22.95 11.00 8.03
N LYS A 103 22.82 10.17 9.07
CA LYS A 103 22.17 10.56 10.35
C LYS A 103 22.94 11.63 11.12
N THR A 104 24.27 11.67 11.01
CA THR A 104 25.09 12.73 11.65
C THR A 104 24.84 14.10 11.03
N ASN A 105 24.26 14.14 9.83
CA ASN A 105 23.81 15.36 9.14
C ASN A 105 22.27 15.50 9.21
N ASN A 106 21.74 15.63 10.43
CA ASN A 106 20.43 16.21 10.77
C ASN A 106 19.28 16.10 9.73
N LYS A 107 18.91 14.88 9.32
CA LYS A 107 17.64 14.60 8.62
C LYS A 107 16.94 13.37 9.21
N PRO A 108 15.62 13.43 9.47
CA PRO A 108 14.88 12.34 10.10
C PRO A 108 14.67 11.17 9.13
N LEU A 109 14.64 9.97 9.70
CA LEU A 109 14.84 8.68 9.04
C LEU A 109 13.57 8.06 8.43
N ALA A 110 13.72 7.49 7.25
CA ALA A 110 12.81 6.48 6.70
C ALA A 110 13.32 5.07 7.04
N PHE A 111 12.43 4.21 7.52
CA PHE A 111 12.67 2.79 7.77
C PHE A 111 12.80 2.02 6.44
N PHE A 112 13.77 1.10 6.37
CA PHE A 112 14.07 0.29 5.18
C PHE A 112 13.68 -1.18 5.40
N ASP A 113 13.01 -1.77 4.40
CA ASP A 113 12.96 -3.21 4.20
C ASP A 113 13.74 -3.57 2.93
N PHE A 114 14.88 -4.23 3.09
CA PHE A 114 15.65 -4.76 1.97
C PHE A 114 15.28 -6.23 1.77
N THR A 115 14.60 -6.57 0.68
CA THR A 115 14.32 -7.96 0.30
C THR A 115 15.30 -8.40 -0.79
N VAL A 116 16.24 -9.28 -0.43
CA VAL A 116 17.03 -10.05 -1.42
C VAL A 116 16.21 -11.28 -1.78
N SER A 117 15.77 -11.35 -3.03
CA SER A 117 15.21 -12.58 -3.58
C SER A 117 16.35 -13.56 -3.84
N LYS A 118 16.48 -14.54 -2.95
CA LYS A 118 16.58 -15.98 -3.28
C LYS A 118 16.64 -16.76 -1.96
N THR A 119 15.57 -17.51 -1.71
CA THR A 119 15.41 -18.57 -0.70
C THR A 119 15.68 -18.22 0.77
N LYS A 120 14.60 -18.34 1.57
CA LYS A 120 14.48 -18.27 3.05
C LYS A 120 14.07 -16.89 3.60
N HIS A 121 12.79 -16.81 3.94
CA HIS A 121 12.18 -15.71 4.67
C HIS A 121 12.69 -15.67 6.12
N PHE A 122 13.41 -14.61 6.49
CA PHE A 122 13.61 -14.23 7.88
C PHE A 122 12.89 -12.91 8.15
N LYS A 123 11.88 -12.95 9.01
CA LYS A 123 11.21 -11.77 9.58
C LYS A 123 11.89 -11.45 10.91
N ALA A 124 12.43 -10.25 11.05
CA ALA A 124 12.85 -9.72 12.34
C ALA A 124 11.89 -8.58 12.72
N TYR A 125 11.28 -8.68 13.90
CA TYR A 125 10.48 -7.63 14.51
C TYR A 125 11.35 -6.91 15.55
N PHE A 126 11.44 -5.58 15.48
CA PHE A 126 12.09 -4.78 16.52
C PHE A 126 11.03 -3.91 17.20
N PHE A 127 10.84 -4.12 18.51
CA PHE A 127 10.11 -3.23 19.40
C PHE A 127 11.05 -2.12 19.89
N ALA A 128 10.65 -0.86 19.75
CA ALA A 128 11.32 0.24 20.41
C ALA A 128 10.77 0.38 21.83
N VAL A 129 11.63 0.15 22.84
CA VAL A 129 11.36 0.54 24.23
C VAL A 129 11.80 1.99 24.37
N GLY A 130 10.85 2.88 24.62
CA GLY A 130 11.11 4.29 24.90
C GLY A 130 11.45 4.49 26.38
N SER A 131 12.42 5.35 26.65
CA SER A 131 12.59 6.07 27.92
C SER A 131 12.90 7.52 27.59
#